data_AF-A0A9D8XVB8-F1
#
_entry.id   AF-A0A9D8XVB8-F1
#
_cell.length_a   1.000
_cell.length_b   1.000
_cell.length_c   1.000
_cell.angle_alpha   90.00
_cell.angle_beta   90.00
_cell.angle_gamma   90.00
#
_symmetry.space_group_name_H-M   'P 1'
#
loop_
_entity.id
_entity.type
_entity.pdbx_description
1 polymer ?
#
loop_
_entity_poly.entity_id
_entity_poly.type
_entity_poly.pdbx_seq_one_letter_code
_entity_poly.pdbx_strand_id
1 'polypeptide(L)'
;MNIIYDDSNKSVRCWKNFIENPSGREEIRSFKKTFGQNLINKAVRLHEKMLGHESVGTYNKEYKTDNQIELVKGGKGNEEQMFKVRVDLGYRKFFCKVNKDGKCLLNKDWDGDFYDIDTIFVTDVNNHDYKRK
;
A
#
# COMPACT_ATOMS: atom_id res chain seq x y z
N MET A 1 9.29 5.37 6.92
CA MET A 1 8.47 5.83 5.80
C MET A 1 7.14 6.21 6.38
N ASN A 2 6.56 7.30 5.91
CA ASN A 2 5.25 7.76 6.30
C ASN A 2 4.18 7.10 5.43
N ILE A 3 3.04 6.77 6.02
CA ILE A 3 1.94 6.09 5.32
C ILE A 3 0.66 6.89 5.56
N ILE A 4 0.16 7.48 4.49
CA ILE A 4 -1.10 8.21 4.45
C ILE A 4 -2.15 7.30 3.82
N TYR A 5 -3.40 7.42 4.26
CA TYR A 5 -4.50 6.57 3.83
C TYR A 5 -5.62 7.43 3.23
N ASP A 6 -6.15 6.99 2.09
CA ASP A 6 -7.36 7.57 1.51
C ASP A 6 -8.60 7.20 2.35
N ASP A 7 -9.04 8.12 3.22
CA ASP A 7 -10.22 7.92 4.07
C ASP A 7 -11.55 7.92 3.28
N SER A 8 -11.54 8.31 2.01
CA SER A 8 -12.70 8.24 1.12
C SER A 8 -12.97 6.82 0.61
N ASN A 9 -11.93 5.98 0.49
CA ASN A 9 -12.06 4.59 0.11
C ASN A 9 -12.42 3.71 1.33
N LYS A 10 -13.58 3.04 1.27
CA LYS A 10 -14.09 2.19 2.36
C LYS A 10 -13.14 1.04 2.72
N SER A 11 -12.50 0.41 1.74
CA SER A 11 -11.55 -0.69 1.96
C SER A 11 -10.29 -0.18 2.64
N VAL A 12 -9.76 0.95 2.19
CA VAL A 12 -8.58 1.60 2.78
C VAL A 12 -8.86 2.04 4.21
N ARG A 13 -10.00 2.69 4.47
CA ARG A 13 -10.42 3.06 5.82
C ARG A 13 -10.60 1.86 6.74
N CYS A 14 -11.23 0.79 6.26
CA CYS A 14 -11.37 -0.46 7.02
C CYS A 14 -10.00 -1.07 7.35
N TRP A 15 -9.06 -1.00 6.42
CA TRP A 15 -7.68 -1.45 6.62
C TRP A 15 -6.97 -0.60 7.67
N LYS A 16 -6.97 0.72 7.51
CA LYS A 16 -6.37 1.72 8.41
C LYS A 16 -6.85 1.54 9.84
N ASN A 17 -8.17 1.55 10.07
CA ASN A 17 -8.74 1.42 11.41
C ASN A 17 -8.26 0.15 12.12
N PHE A 18 -8.14 -0.96 11.39
CA PHE A 18 -7.64 -2.21 11.96
C PHE A 18 -6.16 -2.18 12.32
N ILE A 19 -5.29 -1.68 11.43
CA ILE A 19 -3.85 -1.65 11.74
C ILE A 19 -3.49 -0.61 12.81
N GLU A 20 -4.29 0.44 12.97
CA GLU A 20 -4.14 1.44 14.05
C GLU A 20 -4.68 0.91 15.39
N ASN A 21 -5.68 0.03 15.36
CA ASN A 21 -6.25 -0.62 16.56
C ASN A 21 -6.44 -2.14 16.36
N PRO A 22 -5.36 -2.94 16.33
CA PRO A 22 -5.43 -4.36 16.00
C PRO A 22 -6.06 -5.22 17.11
N SER A 23 -6.22 -4.67 18.32
CA SER A 23 -6.95 -5.28 19.45
C SER A 23 -8.44 -4.92 19.50
N GLY A 24 -8.88 -3.96 18.69
CA GLY A 24 -10.24 -3.46 18.67
C GLY A 24 -11.23 -4.50 18.15
N ARG A 25 -12.24 -4.84 18.96
CA ARG A 25 -13.20 -5.90 18.61
C ARG A 25 -14.00 -5.57 17.35
N GLU A 26 -14.39 -4.31 17.18
CA GLU A 26 -15.19 -3.85 16.04
C GLU A 26 -14.37 -3.79 14.75
N GLU A 27 -13.12 -3.34 14.86
CA GLU A 27 -12.15 -3.22 13.79
C GLU A 27 -11.74 -4.60 13.29
N ILE A 28 -11.43 -5.52 14.20
CA ILE A 28 -11.19 -6.94 13.90
C ILE A 28 -12.39 -7.53 13.17
N ARG A 29 -13.62 -7.32 13.67
CA ARG A 29 -14.84 -7.87 13.07
C ARG A 29 -15.06 -7.34 11.66
N SER A 30 -14.92 -6.02 11.48
CA SER A 30 -15.08 -5.35 10.18
C SER A 30 -14.01 -5.79 9.20
N PHE A 31 -12.75 -5.88 9.63
CA PHE A 31 -11.63 -6.35 8.82
C PHE A 31 -11.84 -7.79 8.34
N LYS A 32 -12.22 -8.72 9.24
CA LYS A 32 -12.51 -10.11 8.86
C LYS A 32 -13.62 -10.21 7.81
N LYS A 33 -14.65 -9.38 7.92
CA LYS A 33 -15.77 -9.36 6.97
C LYS A 33 -15.32 -8.88 5.58
N THR A 34 -14.43 -7.89 5.52
CA THR A 34 -13.97 -7.28 4.26
C THR A 34 -12.85 -8.09 3.59
N PHE A 35 -11.88 -8.56 4.37
CA PHE A 35 -10.61 -9.09 3.88
C PHE A 35 -10.34 -10.55 4.23
N GLY A 36 -11.11 -11.11 5.19
CA GLY A 36 -10.92 -12.47 5.68
C GLY A 36 -9.95 -12.59 6.87
N GLN A 37 -10.13 -13.66 7.63
CA GLN A 37 -9.35 -13.96 8.85
C GLN A 37 -7.86 -14.19 8.56
N ASN A 38 -7.53 -14.74 7.39
CA ASN A 38 -6.17 -15.08 6.96
C ASN A 38 -5.27 -13.85 6.77
N LEU A 39 -5.85 -12.65 6.65
CA LEU A 39 -5.09 -11.42 6.44
C LEU A 39 -4.73 -10.66 7.72
N ILE A 40 -5.35 -10.95 8.86
CA ILE A 40 -5.16 -10.17 10.11
C ILE A 40 -3.67 -10.02 10.45
N ASN A 41 -2.96 -11.12 10.63
CA ASN A 41 -1.54 -11.07 11.03
C ASN A 41 -0.66 -10.53 9.90
N LYS A 42 -1.05 -10.72 8.63
CA LYS A 42 -0.27 -10.26 7.48
C LYS A 42 -0.37 -8.75 7.32
N ALA A 43 -1.54 -8.17 7.57
CA ALA A 43 -1.78 -6.74 7.49
C ALA A 43 -0.97 -5.96 8.53
N VAL A 44 -0.99 -6.40 9.78
CA VAL A 44 -0.21 -5.79 10.87
C VAL A 44 1.29 -5.88 10.58
N ARG A 45 1.79 -7.08 10.28
CA ARG A 45 3.22 -7.29 9.96
C ARG A 45 3.67 -6.45 8.78
N LEU A 46 2.86 -6.35 7.72
CA LEU A 46 3.21 -5.53 6.56
C LEU A 46 3.33 -4.06 6.94
N HIS A 47 2.40 -3.56 7.75
CA HIS A 47 2.40 -2.18 8.22
C HIS A 47 3.63 -1.87 9.09
N GLU A 48 3.93 -2.72 10.07
CA GLU A 48 5.11 -2.60 10.94
C GLU A 48 6.41 -2.63 10.14
N LYS A 49 6.55 -3.57 9.19
CA LYS A 49 7.73 -3.64 8.31
C LYS A 49 7.91 -2.34 7.53
N MET A 50 6.84 -1.78 6.96
CA MET A 50 6.93 -0.53 6.22
C MET A 50 7.36 0.62 7.13
N LEU A 51 6.74 0.79 8.30
CA LEU A 51 7.10 1.85 9.24
C LEU A 51 8.55 1.76 9.73
N GLY A 52 9.10 0.55 9.83
CA GLY A 52 10.48 0.31 10.25
C GLY A 52 11.57 0.73 9.26
N HIS A 53 11.21 1.16 8.04
CA HIS A 53 12.18 1.54 6.99
C HIS A 53 12.00 2.99 6.60
N GLU A 54 13.07 3.75 6.38
CA GLU A 54 13.00 5.18 6.01
C GLU A 54 12.31 5.42 4.67
N SER A 55 12.52 4.53 3.69
CA SER A 55 12.06 4.68 2.30
C SER A 55 11.64 3.35 1.68
N VAL A 56 10.99 3.40 0.53
CA VAL A 56 10.70 2.19 -0.25
C VAL A 56 11.98 1.50 -0.73
N GLY A 57 13.02 2.28 -1.07
CA GLY A 57 14.31 1.73 -1.49
C GLY A 57 14.97 0.87 -0.40
N THR A 58 15.00 1.38 0.83
CA THR A 58 15.52 0.62 1.99
C THR A 58 14.66 -0.60 2.31
N TYR A 59 13.33 -0.45 2.28
CA TYR A 59 12.39 -1.56 2.44
C TYR A 59 12.60 -2.68 1.39
N ASN A 60 12.68 -2.32 0.11
CA ASN A 60 12.86 -3.29 -0.98
C ASN A 60 14.24 -3.96 -0.96
N LYS A 61 15.24 -3.33 -0.35
CA LYS A 61 16.56 -3.95 -0.15
C LYS A 61 16.45 -5.20 0.74
N GLU A 62 15.57 -5.17 1.74
CA GLU A 62 15.30 -6.27 2.67
C GLU A 62 14.23 -7.24 2.15
N TYR A 63 13.16 -6.73 1.54
CA TYR A 63 12.02 -7.52 1.06
C TYR A 63 11.95 -7.58 -0.47
N LYS A 64 12.49 -8.66 -1.05
CA LYS A 64 12.62 -8.84 -2.52
C LYS A 64 11.65 -9.82 -3.17
N THR A 65 10.88 -10.57 -2.37
CA THR A 65 9.96 -11.61 -2.88
C THR A 65 8.53 -11.27 -2.47
N ASP A 66 7.98 -11.97 -1.49
CA ASP A 66 6.67 -11.71 -0.95
C ASP A 66 6.74 -10.42 -0.11
N ASN A 67 5.95 -9.43 -0.52
CA ASN A 67 5.96 -8.06 -0.01
C ASN A 67 6.98 -7.10 -0.65
N GLN A 68 7.64 -7.40 -1.77
CA GLN A 68 8.35 -6.35 -2.51
C GLN A 68 7.36 -5.27 -3.00
N ILE A 69 7.74 -4.00 -2.87
CA ILE A 69 7.03 -2.90 -3.50
C ILE A 69 7.45 -2.82 -4.97
N GLU A 70 6.47 -2.92 -5.86
CA GLU A 70 6.65 -2.94 -7.30
C GLU A 70 5.92 -1.76 -7.96
N LEU A 71 6.48 -1.29 -9.07
CA LEU A 71 5.78 -0.37 -9.98
C LEU A 71 4.57 -1.06 -10.65
N VAL A 72 3.46 -0.36 -10.75
CA VAL A 72 2.36 -0.75 -11.65
C VAL A 72 2.72 -0.30 -13.07
N LYS A 73 2.86 -1.27 -13.98
CA LYS A 73 3.23 -1.00 -15.39
C LYS A 73 2.03 -0.58 -16.23
N GLY A 74 2.28 0.17 -17.30
CA GLY A 74 1.31 0.47 -18.36
C GLY A 74 0.52 1.76 -18.17
N GLY A 75 0.89 2.60 -17.20
CA GLY A 75 0.31 3.93 -17.03
C GLY A 75 0.80 4.93 -18.08
N LYS A 76 -0.05 5.89 -18.45
CA LYS A 76 0.30 7.02 -19.33
C LYS A 76 1.00 8.12 -18.54
N GLY A 77 1.74 8.98 -19.23
CA GLY A 77 2.48 10.08 -18.59
C GLY A 77 1.62 11.07 -17.79
N ASN A 78 0.33 11.20 -18.11
CA ASN A 78 -0.64 12.05 -17.40
C ASN A 78 -1.45 11.30 -16.32
N GLU A 79 -1.16 10.02 -16.09
CA GLU A 79 -1.76 9.21 -15.03
C GLU A 79 -0.86 9.19 -13.81
N GLU A 80 -1.45 8.97 -12.63
CA GLU A 80 -0.72 8.83 -11.37
C GLU A 80 0.24 7.64 -11.40
N GLN A 81 1.42 7.83 -10.81
CA GLN A 81 2.42 6.81 -10.64
C GLN A 81 2.02 5.89 -9.51
N MET A 82 1.50 4.73 -9.89
CA MET A 82 1.02 3.71 -8.96
C MET A 82 2.08 2.66 -8.65
N PHE A 83 2.11 2.28 -7.38
CA PHE A 83 2.91 1.19 -6.83
C PHE A 83 1.98 0.19 -6.15
N LYS A 84 2.48 -1.02 -5.97
CA LYS A 84 1.75 -2.10 -5.30
C LYS A 84 2.68 -2.93 -4.43
N VAL A 85 2.11 -3.51 -3.38
CA VAL A 85 2.76 -4.52 -2.56
C VAL A 85 1.81 -5.69 -2.37
N ARG A 86 2.33 -6.92 -2.38
CA ARG A 86 1.53 -8.08 -2.00
C ARG A 86 1.34 -8.09 -0.50
N VAL A 87 0.11 -8.26 -0.04
CA VAL A 87 -0.19 -8.60 1.36
C VAL A 87 -0.09 -10.11 1.53
N ASP A 88 -0.66 -10.85 0.57
CA ASP A 88 -0.49 -12.29 0.41
C ASP A 88 -0.54 -12.69 -1.07
N LEU A 89 -0.79 -13.97 -1.35
CA LEU A 89 -0.86 -14.48 -2.73
C LEU A 89 -1.99 -13.83 -3.54
N GLY A 90 -3.08 -13.41 -2.91
CA GLY A 90 -4.24 -12.81 -3.56
C GLY A 90 -4.30 -11.29 -3.40
N TYR A 91 -4.18 -10.81 -2.17
CA TYR A 91 -4.40 -9.41 -1.83
C TYR A 91 -3.19 -8.54 -2.09
N ARG A 92 -3.47 -7.34 -2.59
CA ARG A 92 -2.50 -6.28 -2.88
C ARG A 92 -2.96 -4.97 -2.26
N LYS A 93 -2.00 -4.19 -1.79
CA LYS A 93 -2.17 -2.82 -1.36
C LYS A 93 -1.53 -1.91 -2.41
N PHE A 94 -2.27 -0.90 -2.85
CA PHE A 94 -1.87 0.04 -3.89
C PHE A 94 -1.68 1.43 -3.29
N PHE A 95 -0.69 2.15 -3.80
CA PHE A 95 -0.36 3.49 -3.32
C PHE A 95 0.41 4.28 -4.37
N CYS A 96 0.46 5.59 -4.19
CA CYS A 96 1.29 6.51 -4.97
C CYS A 96 2.32 7.19 -4.05
N LYS A 97 3.41 7.71 -4.63
CA LYS A 97 4.25 8.71 -3.96
C LYS A 97 3.50 10.04 -3.97
N VAL A 98 3.52 10.78 -2.87
CA VAL A 98 2.96 12.14 -2.82
C VAL A 98 4.04 13.20 -3.03
N ASN A 99 3.68 14.29 -3.69
CA ASN A 99 4.52 15.48 -3.79
C ASN A 99 4.35 16.38 -2.55
N LYS A 100 5.03 17.54 -2.55
CA LYS A 100 4.96 18.52 -1.45
C LYS A 100 3.55 19.08 -1.22
N ASP A 101 2.68 19.04 -2.23
CA ASP A 101 1.28 19.48 -2.15
C ASP A 101 0.34 18.36 -1.70
N GLY A 102 0.88 17.18 -1.35
CA GLY A 102 0.09 16.00 -0.95
C GLY A 102 -0.61 15.28 -2.10
N LYS A 103 -0.30 15.62 -3.36
CA LYS A 103 -0.89 15.01 -4.56
C LYS A 103 -0.04 13.84 -5.05
N CYS A 104 -0.69 12.81 -5.59
CA CYS A 104 0.02 11.70 -6.24
C CYS A 104 0.91 12.21 -7.38
N LEU A 105 2.15 11.72 -7.41
CA LEU A 105 3.10 11.96 -8.50
C LEU A 105 2.55 11.35 -9.81
N LEU A 106 2.80 11.96 -10.96
CA LEU A 106 2.44 11.41 -12.27
C LEU A 106 3.57 10.51 -12.82
N ASN A 107 3.24 9.55 -13.69
CA ASN A 107 4.22 8.63 -14.28
C ASN A 107 5.37 9.36 -14.99
N LYS A 108 5.10 10.46 -15.69
CA LYS A 108 6.12 11.23 -16.42
C LYS A 108 7.12 11.94 -15.51
N ASP A 109 6.76 12.14 -14.25
CA ASP A 109 7.52 12.93 -13.27
C ASP A 109 8.33 12.02 -12.32
N TRP A 110 8.33 10.70 -12.54
CA TRP A 110 9.12 9.74 -11.77
C TRP A 110 10.42 9.37 -12.50
N ASP A 111 11.52 9.43 -11.76
CA ASP A 111 12.89 9.19 -12.24
C ASP A 111 13.35 7.73 -12.10
N GLY A 112 12.53 6.88 -11.49
CA GLY A 112 12.87 5.48 -11.24
C GLY A 112 13.47 5.20 -9.88
N ASP A 113 13.68 6.22 -9.02
CA ASP A 113 14.30 6.02 -7.71
C ASP A 113 13.26 5.66 -6.65
N PHE A 114 13.46 4.52 -6.01
CA PHE A 114 12.65 4.05 -4.88
C PHE A 114 13.12 4.61 -3.54
N TYR A 115 14.38 5.05 -3.41
CA TYR A 115 14.90 5.68 -2.19
C TYR A 115 14.23 7.04 -1.93
N ASP A 116 13.77 7.68 -3.00
CA ASP A 116 13.03 8.94 -3.02
C ASP A 116 11.56 8.83 -2.60
N ILE A 117 11.10 7.64 -2.23
CA ILE A 117 9.73 7.39 -1.75
C ILE A 117 9.77 7.19 -0.24
N ASP A 118 9.71 8.29 0.50
CA ASP A 118 9.64 8.30 1.97
C ASP A 118 8.20 8.32 2.50
N THR A 119 7.24 8.74 1.66
CA THR A 119 5.84 8.92 1.99
C THR A 119 4.98 8.30 0.91
N ILE A 120 4.10 7.38 1.31
CA ILE A 120 3.16 6.72 0.40
C ILE A 120 1.73 7.09 0.76
N PHE A 121 0.88 7.26 -0.25
CA PHE A 121 -0.55 7.46 -0.09
C PHE A 121 -1.31 6.24 -0.61
N VAL A 122 -1.95 5.52 0.31
CA VAL A 122 -2.65 4.27 0.06
C VAL A 122 -4.02 4.56 -0.51
N THR A 123 -4.21 4.16 -1.77
CA THR A 123 -5.45 4.44 -2.52
C THR A 123 -6.37 3.23 -2.60
N ASP A 124 -5.84 2.01 -2.44
CA ASP A 124 -6.67 0.80 -2.45
C ASP A 124 -6.04 -0.41 -1.75
N VAL A 125 -6.90 -1.32 -1.29
CA VAL A 125 -6.53 -2.67 -0.83
C VAL A 125 -7.58 -3.66 -1.29
N ASN A 126 -7.19 -4.63 -2.13
CA ASN A 126 -8.12 -5.59 -2.71
C ASN A 126 -7.40 -6.85 -3.22
N ASN A 127 -8.17 -7.83 -3.69
CA ASN A 127 -7.69 -9.07 -4.30
C ASN A 127 -7.95 -9.14 -5.82
N HIS A 128 -8.17 -8.00 -6.48
CA HIS A 128 -8.49 -7.96 -7.90
C HIS A 128 -7.24 -8.24 -8.74
N ASP A 129 -7.41 -9.03 -9.81
CA ASP A 129 -6.37 -9.24 -10.81
C ASP A 129 -6.46 -8.16 -11.90
N TYR A 130 -5.61 -7.14 -11.77
CA TYR A 130 -5.51 -6.04 -12.73
C TYR A 130 -4.76 -6.40 -14.02
N LYS A 131 -4.31 -7.66 -14.19
CA LYS A 131 -3.67 -8.13 -15.44
C LYS A 131 -4.67 -8.56 -16.51
N ARG A 132 -5.98 -8.55 -16.25
CA ARG A 132 -7.00 -8.74 -17.28
C ARG A 132 -7.43 -7.38 -17.84
N LYS A 133 -6.77 -6.98 -18.93
CA LYS A 133 -7.33 -6.09 -19.95
C LYS A 133 -7.34 -6.85 -21.27
#